data_AF-A0A660XYJ1-F1
#
_entry.id   AF-A0A660XYJ1-F1
#
_cell.length_a   1.000
_cell.length_b   1.000
_cell.length_c   1.000
_cell.angle_alpha   90.00
_cell.angle_beta   90.00
_cell.angle_gamma   90.00
#
_symmetry.space_group_name_H-M   'P 1'
#
loop_
_entity.id
_entity.type
_entity.pdbx_description
1 polymer ?
#
loop_
_entity_poly.entity_id
_entity_poly.type
_entity_poly.pdbx_seq_one_letter_code
_entity_poly.pdbx_strand_id
1 'polypeptide(L)'
;MSRRPLILVLGDEGEVSKTYAQIFSQLGYEFLAAGEEKALSGLSETQPDVVLTEFLPGKDGITIIRELRRINPDLPVLVVADGRSAPSAMQAIREGAFEYIPKPFTLEHLKLALERALEYRRPVEEGFDGIVGKSPGMCKVFEMIRKVAGTEANVLIVGESGTGKELVARSLHNRSARADRPFVPVDCASIPESLLESELFGHEKGAFTSAHTSRPGLFEHADGGTLFLDEVSHLGLPLQAKFLRVLQERQLRRVGGRKLIPVDIRVLSASNRDLREEVAKGRFREDLYYRLNVITIS
;
A
#
# COMPACT_ATOMS: atom_id res chain seq x y z
N MET A 1 22.86 9.87 12.02
CA MET A 1 23.26 8.72 12.87
C MET A 1 21.99 8.05 13.35
N SER A 2 21.74 6.80 12.95
CA SER A 2 20.48 6.11 13.31
C SER A 2 20.52 5.67 14.77
N ARG A 3 19.45 5.94 15.52
CA ARG A 3 19.24 5.41 16.89
C ARG A 3 19.34 3.88 16.85
N ARG A 4 19.96 3.28 17.87
CA ARG A 4 19.98 1.81 18.02
C ARG A 4 18.56 1.34 18.34
N PRO A 5 18.05 0.29 17.66
CA PRO A 5 16.72 -0.22 17.95
C PRO A 5 16.58 -0.67 19.40
N LEU A 6 15.49 -0.28 20.05
CA LEU A 6 15.16 -0.61 21.43
C LEU A 6 14.15 -1.76 21.49
N ILE A 7 14.49 -2.88 22.11
CA ILE A 7 13.60 -4.04 22.27
C ILE A 7 13.04 -4.05 23.69
N LEU A 8 11.72 -3.96 23.84
CA LEU A 8 11.07 -4.15 25.14
C LEU A 8 10.80 -5.65 25.35
N VAL A 9 11.36 -6.22 26.41
CA VAL A 9 11.17 -7.63 26.74
C VAL A 9 10.26 -7.77 27.94
N LEU A 10 9.16 -8.50 27.76
CA LEU A 10 8.18 -8.75 28.82
C LEU A 10 8.49 -10.05 29.54
N GLY A 11 8.62 -9.97 30.86
CA GLY A 11 8.79 -11.13 31.73
C GLY A 11 9.28 -10.74 33.12
N ASP A 12 9.83 -11.70 33.86
CA ASP A 12 10.49 -11.42 35.14
C ASP A 12 11.79 -10.65 34.87
N GLU A 13 11.88 -9.40 35.37
CA GLU A 13 13.00 -8.50 35.10
C GLU A 13 14.37 -9.14 35.39
N GLY A 14 14.46 -10.01 36.40
CA GLY A 14 15.70 -10.67 36.80
C GLY A 14 16.11 -11.84 35.89
N GLU A 15 15.13 -12.61 35.40
CA GLU A 15 15.35 -13.79 34.55
C GLU A 15 15.55 -13.40 33.08
N VAL A 16 14.75 -12.45 32.60
CA VAL A 16 14.82 -11.89 31.26
C VAL A 16 16.15 -11.16 31.04
N SER A 17 16.57 -10.32 31.99
CA SER A 17 17.81 -9.56 31.87
C SER A 17 19.03 -10.48 31.70
N LYS A 18 19.07 -11.62 32.40
CA LYS A 18 20.18 -12.58 32.27
C LYS A 18 20.18 -13.29 30.92
N THR A 19 19.00 -13.71 30.47
CA THR A 19 18.84 -14.50 29.24
C THR A 19 19.12 -13.67 27.99
N TYR A 20 18.57 -12.46 27.94
CA TYR A 20 18.59 -11.64 26.72
C TYR A 20 19.73 -10.62 26.67
N ALA A 21 20.39 -10.29 27.78
CA ALA A 21 21.52 -9.34 27.77
C ALA A 21 22.65 -9.80 26.86
N GLN A 22 23.02 -11.09 26.91
CA GLN A 22 24.08 -11.63 26.06
C GLN A 22 23.66 -11.63 24.59
N ILE A 23 22.41 -12.02 24.31
CA ILE A 23 21.86 -12.10 22.96
C ILE A 23 21.82 -10.71 22.31
N PHE A 24 21.17 -9.72 22.94
CA PHE A 24 21.02 -8.40 22.34
C PHE A 24 22.34 -7.62 22.28
N SER A 25 23.26 -7.85 23.21
CA SER A 25 24.63 -7.32 23.12
C SER A 25 25.36 -7.83 21.87
N GLN A 26 25.26 -9.13 21.57
CA GLN A 26 25.83 -9.71 20.33
C GLN A 26 25.15 -9.20 19.06
N LEU A 27 23.83 -8.96 19.11
CA LEU A 27 23.06 -8.46 17.98
C LEU A 27 23.17 -6.94 17.79
N GLY A 28 23.75 -6.21 18.75
CA GLY A 28 23.90 -4.76 18.69
C GLY A 28 22.61 -3.97 18.95
N TYR A 29 21.63 -4.59 19.62
CA TYR A 29 20.35 -3.96 19.99
C TYR A 29 20.35 -3.48 21.45
N GLU A 30 19.63 -2.40 21.71
CA GLU A 30 19.30 -1.99 23.08
C GLU A 30 18.08 -2.76 23.54
N PHE A 31 17.97 -3.08 24.83
CA PHE A 31 16.77 -3.71 25.37
C PHE A 31 16.41 -3.19 26.76
N LEU A 32 15.14 -3.27 27.10
CA LEU A 32 14.60 -2.97 28.41
C LEU A 32 13.73 -4.14 28.86
N ALA A 33 13.93 -4.63 30.09
CA ALA A 33 13.07 -5.63 30.68
C ALA A 33 12.01 -4.96 31.57
N ALA A 34 10.76 -5.38 31.44
CA ALA A 34 9.68 -4.90 32.30
C ALA A 34 8.62 -5.98 32.52
N GLY A 35 7.98 -5.94 33.69
CA GLY A 35 6.72 -6.65 33.91
C GLY A 35 5.60 -6.04 33.07
N GLU A 36 4.52 -6.81 32.87
CA GLU A 36 3.40 -6.46 31.98
C GLU A 36 2.74 -5.11 32.31
N GLU A 37 2.43 -4.83 33.59
CA GLU A 37 1.80 -3.58 34.02
C GLU A 37 2.69 -2.34 33.78
N LYS A 38 3.98 -2.47 34.09
CA LYS A 38 4.99 -1.41 33.91
C LYS A 38 5.26 -1.16 32.43
N ALA A 39 5.23 -2.22 31.62
CA ALA A 39 5.35 -2.12 30.17
C ALA A 39 4.17 -1.36 29.55
N LEU A 40 2.93 -1.66 29.95
CA LEU A 40 1.74 -0.98 29.43
C LEU A 40 1.70 0.50 29.82
N SER A 41 2.01 0.82 31.08
CA SER A 41 2.01 2.21 31.57
C SER A 41 3.19 3.03 31.02
N GLY A 42 4.36 2.41 30.84
CA GLY A 42 5.58 3.07 30.36
C GLY A 42 5.75 3.09 28.83
N LEU A 43 4.83 2.51 28.05
CA LEU A 43 5.00 2.31 26.61
C LEU A 43 5.18 3.63 25.84
N SER A 44 4.43 4.66 26.23
CA SER A 44 4.45 5.99 25.61
C SER A 44 5.76 6.74 25.86
N GLU A 45 6.40 6.53 27.02
CA GLU A 45 7.66 7.16 27.40
C GLU A 45 8.86 6.40 26.80
N THR A 46 8.84 5.07 26.87
CA THR A 46 9.94 4.22 26.39
C THR A 46 10.02 4.14 24.86
N GLN A 47 8.86 4.17 24.19
CA GLN A 47 8.73 4.06 22.72
C GLN A 47 9.60 2.93 22.13
N PRO A 48 9.49 1.69 22.63
CA PRO A 48 10.35 0.58 22.22
C PRO A 48 10.03 0.17 20.79
N ASP A 49 11.03 -0.21 19.99
CA ASP A 49 10.94 -0.61 18.59
C ASP A 49 10.22 -1.93 18.34
N VAL A 50 10.43 -2.92 19.20
CA VAL A 50 9.75 -4.21 19.13
C VAL A 50 9.42 -4.63 20.56
N VAL A 51 8.31 -5.33 20.74
CA VAL A 51 8.04 -6.04 21.99
C VAL A 51 8.36 -7.52 21.79
N LEU A 52 9.12 -8.10 22.70
CA LEU A 52 9.34 -9.53 22.79
C LEU A 52 8.71 -10.04 24.08
N THR A 53 7.73 -10.93 23.99
CA THR A 53 7.03 -11.48 25.16
C THR A 53 7.23 -12.98 25.27
N GLU A 54 7.55 -13.46 26.46
CA GLU A 54 7.62 -14.89 26.74
C GLU A 54 6.25 -15.42 27.19
N PHE A 55 5.69 -16.36 26.42
CA PHE A 55 4.41 -16.98 26.75
C PHE A 55 4.62 -18.12 27.76
N LEU A 56 4.35 -17.84 29.04
CA LEU A 56 4.35 -18.84 30.10
C LEU A 56 2.96 -19.50 30.21
N PRO A 57 2.86 -20.84 30.36
CA PRO A 57 1.58 -21.51 30.55
C PRO A 57 0.80 -20.95 31.75
N GLY A 58 -0.47 -20.59 31.54
CA GLY A 58 -1.36 -20.10 32.61
C GLY A 58 -1.32 -18.58 32.86
N LYS A 59 -0.48 -17.81 32.13
CA LYS A 59 -0.56 -16.35 32.10
C LYS A 59 -1.36 -15.87 30.89
N ASP A 60 -2.02 -14.73 31.05
CA ASP A 60 -2.94 -14.14 30.08
C ASP A 60 -2.19 -13.37 28.97
N GLY A 61 -1.18 -14.01 28.37
CA GLY A 61 -0.29 -13.41 27.37
C GLY A 61 -1.01 -12.93 26.10
N ILE A 62 -2.27 -13.32 25.91
CA ILE A 62 -3.15 -12.79 24.85
C ILE A 62 -3.71 -11.41 25.22
N THR A 63 -4.05 -11.20 26.49
CA THR A 63 -4.60 -9.94 26.99
C THR A 63 -3.59 -8.81 26.82
N ILE A 64 -2.31 -9.06 27.11
CA ILE A 64 -1.24 -8.09 26.89
C ILE A 64 -1.04 -7.75 25.41
N ILE A 65 -1.16 -8.72 24.49
CA ILE A 65 -1.07 -8.46 23.04
C ILE A 65 -2.21 -7.54 22.61
N ARG A 66 -3.44 -7.79 23.09
CA ARG A 66 -4.61 -6.95 22.79
C ARG A 66 -4.44 -5.54 23.32
N GLU A 67 -3.96 -5.37 24.55
CA GLU A 67 -3.74 -4.05 25.14
C GLU A 67 -2.61 -3.29 24.44
N LEU A 68 -1.48 -3.95 24.14
CA LEU A 68 -0.38 -3.34 23.38
C LEU A 68 -0.85 -2.87 22.01
N ARG A 69 -1.64 -3.69 21.31
CA ARG A 69 -2.22 -3.35 20.02
C ARG A 69 -3.23 -2.20 20.12
N ARG A 70 -3.98 -2.10 21.22
CA ARG A 70 -4.92 -1.00 21.47
C ARG A 70 -4.18 0.32 21.70
N ILE A 71 -3.03 0.29 22.39
CA ILE A 71 -2.21 1.47 22.67
C ILE A 71 -1.41 1.88 21.44
N ASN A 72 -0.76 0.93 20.77
CA ASN A 72 0.03 1.15 19.57
C ASN A 72 -0.16 0.00 18.57
N PRO A 73 -1.07 0.15 17.59
CA PRO A 73 -1.35 -0.88 16.59
C PRO A 73 -0.16 -1.25 15.70
N ASP A 74 0.82 -0.36 15.58
CA ASP A 74 1.98 -0.49 14.69
C ASP A 74 3.21 -1.07 15.42
N LEU A 75 3.12 -1.33 16.73
CA LEU A 75 4.17 -1.93 17.52
C LEU A 75 4.23 -3.45 17.24
N PRO A 76 5.26 -3.98 16.55
CA PRO A 76 5.35 -5.41 16.33
C PRO A 76 5.61 -6.14 17.66
N VAL A 77 4.81 -7.16 17.93
CA VAL A 77 4.93 -8.03 19.11
C VAL A 77 5.39 -9.42 18.68
N LEU A 78 6.62 -9.78 19.05
CA LEU A 78 7.19 -11.12 18.89
C LEU A 78 6.84 -11.97 20.11
N VAL A 79 6.33 -13.17 19.88
CA VAL A 79 5.96 -14.10 20.95
C VAL A 79 6.91 -15.27 20.96
N VAL A 80 7.55 -15.52 22.09
CA VAL A 80 8.46 -16.64 22.30
C VAL A 80 7.78 -17.67 23.20
N ALA A 81 7.62 -18.93 22.74
CA ALA A 81 7.06 -19.98 23.58
C ALA A 81 7.56 -21.39 23.24
N ASP A 82 7.49 -22.30 24.20
CA ASP A 82 7.83 -23.71 24.01
C ASP A 82 6.85 -24.42 23.06
N GLY A 83 7.33 -25.42 22.31
CA GLY A 83 6.53 -26.16 21.33
C GLY A 83 5.28 -26.87 21.86
N ARG A 84 5.14 -27.03 23.19
CA ARG A 84 3.93 -27.56 23.84
C ARG A 84 2.76 -26.56 23.84
N SER A 85 3.00 -25.30 23.48
CA SER A 85 2.03 -24.20 23.46
C SER A 85 1.62 -23.78 22.04
N ALA A 86 1.79 -24.65 21.03
CA ALA A 86 1.45 -24.35 19.63
C ALA A 86 -0.01 -23.85 19.40
N PRO A 87 -1.05 -24.36 20.10
CA PRO A 87 -2.40 -23.79 20.01
C PRO A 87 -2.46 -22.32 20.49
N SER A 88 -1.70 -21.97 21.53
CA SER A 88 -1.59 -20.60 22.05
C SER A 88 -0.80 -19.68 21.12
N ALA A 89 0.17 -20.21 20.38
CA ALA A 89 0.91 -19.46 19.35
C ALA A 89 -0.01 -19.02 18.20
N MET A 90 -0.85 -19.93 17.69
CA MET A 90 -1.83 -19.61 16.65
C MET A 90 -2.89 -18.61 17.15
N GLN A 91 -3.23 -18.67 18.45
CA GLN A 91 -4.10 -17.68 19.05
C GLN A 91 -3.41 -16.31 19.14
N ALA A 92 -2.15 -16.23 19.58
CA ALA A 92 -1.41 -14.98 19.66
C ALA A 92 -1.31 -14.27 18.28
N ILE A 93 -1.06 -15.01 17.20
CA ILE A 93 -1.05 -14.45 15.83
C ILE A 93 -2.42 -13.89 15.46
N ARG A 94 -3.52 -14.61 15.74
CA ARG A 94 -4.88 -14.13 15.48
C ARG A 94 -5.21 -12.83 16.24
N GLU A 95 -4.67 -12.68 17.43
CA GLU A 95 -4.90 -11.53 18.30
C GLU A 95 -4.01 -10.33 17.94
N GLY A 96 -3.00 -10.53 17.09
CA GLY A 96 -2.19 -9.46 16.52
C GLY A 96 -0.70 -9.50 16.88
N ALA A 97 -0.19 -10.63 17.38
CA ALA A 97 1.25 -10.85 17.40
C ALA A 97 1.81 -10.80 15.96
N PHE A 98 2.98 -10.21 15.82
CA PHE A 98 3.68 -10.10 14.53
C PHE A 98 4.21 -11.45 14.09
N GLU A 99 4.90 -12.15 15.00
CA GLU A 99 5.49 -13.46 14.71
C GLU A 99 5.64 -14.28 15.99
N TYR A 100 5.56 -15.60 15.82
CA TYR A 100 5.82 -16.59 16.85
C TYR A 100 7.19 -17.23 16.65
N ILE A 101 7.96 -17.34 17.74
CA ILE A 101 9.29 -17.93 17.78
C ILE A 101 9.25 -19.15 18.72
N PRO A 102 9.38 -20.39 18.19
CA PRO A 102 9.41 -21.58 19.02
C PRO A 102 10.72 -21.70 19.81
N LYS A 103 10.62 -22.04 21.09
CA LYS A 103 11.77 -22.51 21.89
C LYS A 103 11.98 -24.02 21.68
N PRO A 104 13.25 -24.49 21.56
CA PRO A 104 14.47 -23.69 21.56
C PRO A 104 14.69 -22.96 20.22
N PHE A 105 15.24 -21.74 20.27
CA PHE A 105 15.61 -20.95 19.09
C PHE A 105 17.12 -20.70 19.03
N THR A 106 17.64 -20.46 17.83
CA THR A 106 19.03 -20.03 17.61
C THR A 106 19.14 -18.50 17.63
N LEU A 107 20.34 -17.98 17.86
CA LEU A 107 20.62 -16.54 17.75
C LEU A 107 20.20 -16.00 16.37
N GLU A 108 20.46 -16.76 15.30
CA GLU A 108 20.14 -16.40 13.93
C GLU A 108 18.62 -16.34 13.67
N HIS A 109 17.85 -17.29 14.21
CA HIS A 109 16.39 -17.26 14.11
C HIS A 109 15.80 -16.02 14.78
N LEU A 110 16.25 -15.71 16.00
CA LEU A 110 15.79 -14.52 16.72
C LEU A 110 16.21 -13.24 16.00
N LYS A 111 17.46 -13.18 15.49
CA LYS A 111 17.95 -12.06 14.69
C LYS A 111 17.06 -11.81 13.48
N LEU A 112 16.73 -12.84 12.71
CA LEU A 112 15.90 -12.70 11.50
C LEU A 112 14.46 -12.27 11.80
N ALA A 113 13.89 -12.74 12.91
CA ALA A 113 12.58 -12.28 13.37
C ALA A 113 12.61 -10.79 13.79
N LEU A 114 13.66 -10.37 14.51
CA LEU A 114 13.85 -8.98 14.90
C LEU A 114 14.09 -8.07 13.70
N GLU A 115 14.91 -8.48 12.73
CA GLU A 115 15.17 -7.70 11.52
C GLU A 115 13.86 -7.45 10.74
N ARG A 116 13.02 -8.48 10.57
CA ARG A 116 11.70 -8.33 9.94
C ARG A 116 10.77 -7.41 10.72
N ALA A 117 10.72 -7.55 12.05
CA ALA A 117 9.91 -6.69 12.92
C ALA A 117 10.41 -5.23 12.90
N LEU A 118 11.72 -5.01 12.86
CA LEU A 118 12.31 -3.68 12.81
C LEU A 118 12.14 -3.04 11.44
N GLU A 119 12.24 -3.80 10.35
CA GLU A 119 11.94 -3.33 9.01
C GLU A 119 10.47 -2.92 8.88
N TYR A 120 9.57 -3.69 9.47
CA TYR A 120 8.16 -3.36 9.57
C TYR A 120 7.90 -2.02 10.28
N ARG A 121 8.68 -1.75 11.34
CA ARG A 121 8.56 -0.51 12.11
C ARG A 121 9.31 0.69 11.51
N ARG A 122 10.32 0.45 10.66
CA ARG A 122 11.11 1.55 10.11
C ARG A 122 10.15 2.58 9.52
N PRO A 123 10.20 3.84 9.98
CA PRO A 123 9.40 4.87 9.35
C PRO A 123 9.77 4.85 7.88
N VAL A 124 8.79 4.54 7.03
CA VAL A 124 8.92 4.88 5.62
C VAL A 124 9.00 6.39 5.62
N GLU A 125 10.22 6.89 5.37
CA GLU A 125 10.62 8.28 5.53
C GLU A 125 9.55 9.24 5.01
N GLU A 126 9.47 10.41 5.65
CA GLU A 126 8.98 11.63 5.01
C GLU A 126 9.64 11.74 3.63
N GLY A 127 8.92 11.40 2.55
CA GLY A 127 9.55 11.27 1.23
C GLY A 127 8.97 10.26 0.27
N PHE A 128 7.92 9.51 0.62
CA PHE A 128 7.13 8.76 -0.37
C PHE A 128 6.19 9.68 -1.18
N ASP A 129 6.76 10.72 -1.79
CA ASP A 129 6.04 11.70 -2.61
C ASP A 129 4.87 12.37 -1.87
N GLY A 130 5.02 12.58 -0.55
CA GLY A 130 4.00 13.19 0.31
C GLY A 130 3.06 12.20 1.02
N ILE A 131 3.21 10.89 0.79
CA ILE A 131 2.47 9.87 1.56
C ILE A 131 3.15 9.68 2.93
N VAL A 132 2.39 9.92 3.99
CA VAL A 132 2.81 9.63 5.38
C VAL A 132 1.98 8.46 5.88
N GLY A 133 2.65 7.37 6.27
CA GLY A 133 1.98 6.20 6.84
C GLY A 133 2.99 5.25 7.50
N LYS A 134 2.64 4.73 8.67
CA LYS A 134 3.48 3.79 9.44
C LYS A 134 2.82 2.43 9.69
N SER A 135 1.60 2.26 9.18
CA SER A 135 0.82 1.07 9.44
C SER A 135 1.27 -0.12 8.60
N PRO A 136 1.03 -1.37 9.08
CA PRO A 136 1.24 -2.61 8.31
C PRO A 136 0.72 -2.54 6.88
N GLY A 137 -0.48 -1.99 6.71
CA GLY A 137 -1.12 -1.84 5.40
C GLY A 137 -0.34 -0.90 4.50
N MET A 138 0.06 0.27 5.03
CA MET A 138 0.86 1.23 4.28
C MET A 138 2.25 0.70 3.92
N CYS A 139 2.90 -0.06 4.80
CA CYS A 139 4.16 -0.73 4.48
C CYS A 139 4.03 -1.67 3.27
N LYS A 140 2.94 -2.45 3.19
CA LYS A 140 2.63 -3.28 2.03
C LYS A 140 2.39 -2.46 0.76
N VAL A 141 1.66 -1.34 0.87
CA VAL A 141 1.46 -0.41 -0.25
C VAL A 141 2.80 0.11 -0.76
N PHE A 142 3.69 0.56 0.13
CA PHE A 142 5.01 1.05 -0.24
C PHE A 142 5.89 -0.01 -0.90
N GLU A 143 5.89 -1.25 -0.38
CA GLU A 143 6.55 -2.36 -1.03
C GLU A 143 6.01 -2.62 -2.44
N MET A 144 4.69 -2.59 -2.61
CA MET A 144 4.06 -2.81 -3.91
C MET A 144 4.44 -1.70 -4.90
N ILE A 145 4.45 -0.44 -4.46
CA ILE A 145 4.92 0.68 -5.28
C ILE A 145 6.36 0.44 -5.73
N ARG A 146 7.27 0.07 -4.81
CA ARG A 146 8.68 -0.21 -5.16
C ARG A 146 8.82 -1.34 -6.18
N LYS A 147 8.03 -2.40 -6.05
CA LYS A 147 8.07 -3.58 -6.95
C LYS A 147 7.52 -3.27 -8.34
N VAL A 148 6.53 -2.38 -8.45
CA VAL A 148 5.73 -2.21 -9.68
C VAL A 148 6.06 -0.94 -10.44
N ALA A 149 6.64 0.07 -9.77
CA ALA A 149 6.93 1.36 -10.40
C ALA A 149 7.80 1.22 -11.65
N GLY A 150 8.79 0.31 -11.66
CA GLY A 150 9.65 0.05 -12.81
C GLY A 150 9.00 -0.73 -13.97
N THR A 151 7.75 -1.16 -13.84
CA THR A 151 7.03 -1.93 -14.87
C THR A 151 6.10 -1.05 -15.71
N GLU A 152 5.77 -1.48 -16.93
CA GLU A 152 4.75 -0.86 -17.79
C GLU A 152 3.34 -1.43 -17.57
N ALA A 153 3.16 -2.26 -16.53
CA ALA A 153 1.87 -2.88 -16.24
C ALA A 153 0.85 -1.84 -15.78
N ASN A 154 -0.42 -2.06 -16.17
CA ASN A 154 -1.54 -1.29 -15.66
C ASN A 154 -1.75 -1.61 -14.18
N VAL A 155 -1.99 -0.58 -13.37
CA VAL A 155 -2.22 -0.72 -11.93
C VAL A 155 -3.59 -0.16 -11.58
N LEU A 156 -4.38 -0.96 -10.86
CA LEU A 156 -5.63 -0.54 -10.25
C LEU A 156 -5.40 -0.26 -8.75
N ILE A 157 -5.69 0.96 -8.33
CA ILE A 157 -5.59 1.43 -6.94
C ILE A 157 -7.00 1.46 -6.36
N VAL A 158 -7.25 0.65 -5.34
CA VAL A 158 -8.56 0.55 -4.70
C VAL A 158 -8.47 1.13 -3.31
N GLY A 159 -9.48 1.91 -2.91
CA GLY A 159 -9.55 2.46 -1.57
C GLY A 159 -10.64 3.49 -1.43
N GLU A 160 -11.13 3.68 -0.21
CA GLU A 160 -12.17 4.65 0.10
C GLU A 160 -11.77 6.07 -0.35
N SER A 161 -12.76 6.93 -0.54
CA SER A 161 -12.53 8.34 -0.86
C SER A 161 -11.65 9.00 0.20
N GLY A 162 -10.62 9.74 -0.21
CA GLY A 162 -9.73 10.45 0.71
C GLY A 162 -8.58 9.62 1.29
N THR A 163 -8.39 8.37 0.87
CA THR A 163 -7.27 7.50 1.31
C THR A 163 -5.93 7.77 0.62
N GLY A 164 -5.84 8.79 -0.25
CA GLY A 164 -4.59 9.17 -0.92
C GLY A 164 -4.25 8.36 -2.17
N LYS A 165 -5.25 7.81 -2.88
CA LYS A 165 -5.08 7.04 -4.13
C LYS A 165 -4.24 7.79 -5.19
N GLU A 166 -4.46 9.09 -5.34
CA GLU A 166 -3.67 9.92 -6.27
C GLU A 166 -2.19 9.99 -5.85
N LEU A 167 -1.89 10.08 -4.54
CA LEU A 167 -0.50 10.09 -4.06
C LEU A 167 0.20 8.76 -4.39
N VAL A 168 -0.50 7.63 -4.26
CA VAL A 168 0.00 6.31 -4.68
C VAL A 168 0.31 6.30 -6.18
N ALA A 169 -0.61 6.81 -7.01
CA ALA A 169 -0.40 6.91 -8.46
C ALA A 169 0.80 7.80 -8.82
N ARG A 170 0.94 8.93 -8.12
CA ARG A 170 2.06 9.86 -8.29
C ARG A 170 3.39 9.21 -7.91
N SER A 171 3.42 8.45 -6.82
CA SER A 171 4.63 7.74 -6.40
C SER A 171 5.02 6.62 -7.37
N LEU A 172 4.04 5.90 -7.94
CA LEU A 172 4.28 4.93 -9.02
C LEU A 172 4.92 5.61 -10.24
N HIS A 173 4.42 6.78 -10.64
CA HIS A 173 4.95 7.54 -11.76
C HIS A 173 6.39 8.04 -11.48
N ASN A 174 6.60 8.71 -10.35
CA ASN A 174 7.89 9.29 -9.95
C ASN A 174 9.03 8.25 -9.82
N ARG A 175 8.67 6.98 -9.62
CA ARG A 175 9.62 5.86 -9.50
C ARG A 175 9.68 4.98 -10.74
N SER A 176 9.06 5.40 -11.84
CA SER A 176 9.03 4.66 -13.10
C SER A 176 10.09 5.13 -14.09
N ALA A 177 10.25 4.39 -15.19
CA ALA A 177 11.05 4.82 -16.33
C ALA A 177 10.52 6.10 -17.01
N ARG A 178 9.29 6.54 -16.66
CA ARG A 178 8.61 7.73 -17.18
C ARG A 178 8.57 8.88 -16.18
N ALA A 179 9.40 8.87 -15.12
CA ALA A 179 9.37 9.88 -14.06
C ALA A 179 9.60 11.33 -14.55
N ASP A 180 10.40 11.52 -15.61
CA ASP A 180 10.65 12.83 -16.23
C ASP A 180 9.64 13.18 -17.34
N ARG A 181 8.58 12.38 -17.50
CA ARG A 181 7.53 12.55 -18.52
C ARG A 181 6.24 13.07 -17.91
N PRO A 182 5.26 13.51 -18.71
CA PRO A 182 4.00 14.02 -18.16
C PRO A 182 3.27 12.99 -17.29
N PHE A 183 2.79 13.44 -16.13
CA PHE A 183 1.76 12.77 -15.34
C PHE A 183 0.46 13.54 -15.52
N VAL A 184 -0.54 12.91 -16.14
CA VAL A 184 -1.82 13.54 -16.47
C VAL A 184 -2.93 12.90 -15.63
N PRO A 185 -3.33 13.52 -14.50
CA PRO A 185 -4.46 13.06 -13.70
C PRO A 185 -5.78 13.48 -14.34
N VAL A 186 -6.76 12.58 -14.30
CA VAL A 186 -8.13 12.81 -14.77
C VAL A 186 -9.10 12.25 -13.75
N ASP A 187 -9.86 13.13 -13.12
CA ASP A 187 -10.96 12.74 -12.24
C ASP A 187 -12.22 12.53 -13.09
N CYS A 188 -12.63 11.26 -13.21
CA CYS A 188 -13.78 10.86 -14.01
C CYS A 188 -15.12 11.17 -13.32
N ALA A 189 -15.12 11.56 -12.05
CA ALA A 189 -16.31 11.93 -11.31
C ALA A 189 -16.62 13.44 -11.35
N SER A 190 -15.60 14.31 -11.51
CA SER A 190 -15.79 15.77 -11.51
C SER A 190 -16.13 16.39 -12.86
N ILE A 191 -15.82 15.70 -13.97
CA ILE A 191 -16.10 16.20 -15.33
C ILE A 191 -17.46 15.64 -15.80
N PRO A 192 -18.38 16.48 -16.29
CA PRO A 192 -19.61 16.00 -16.91
C PRO A 192 -19.33 15.03 -18.05
N GLU A 193 -20.07 13.92 -18.12
CA GLU A 193 -19.83 12.85 -19.12
C GLU A 193 -19.81 13.38 -20.58
N SER A 194 -20.66 14.37 -20.88
CA SER A 194 -20.72 15.02 -22.19
C SER A 194 -19.45 15.78 -22.59
N LEU A 195 -18.66 16.23 -21.61
CA LEU A 195 -17.39 16.92 -21.83
C LEU A 195 -16.21 15.96 -21.69
N LEU A 196 -16.32 14.95 -20.84
CA LEU A 196 -15.25 13.99 -20.55
C LEU A 196 -14.72 13.31 -21.82
N GLU A 197 -15.61 12.99 -22.77
CA GLU A 197 -15.19 12.43 -24.06
C GLU A 197 -14.25 13.36 -24.83
N SER A 198 -14.64 14.62 -24.98
CA SER A 198 -13.86 15.63 -25.70
C SER A 198 -12.56 15.96 -24.96
N GLU A 199 -12.58 16.00 -23.63
CA GLU A 199 -11.37 16.24 -22.82
C GLU A 199 -10.38 15.07 -22.96
N LEU A 200 -10.84 13.82 -22.82
CA LEU A 200 -9.98 12.65 -22.93
C LEU A 200 -9.40 12.50 -24.34
N PHE A 201 -10.27 12.46 -25.35
CA PHE A 201 -9.89 12.07 -26.72
C PHE A 201 -9.57 13.25 -27.63
N GLY A 202 -9.86 14.48 -27.22
CA GLY A 202 -9.79 15.67 -28.07
C GLY A 202 -10.93 15.71 -29.08
N HIS A 203 -11.01 16.80 -29.83
CA HIS A 203 -12.02 16.98 -30.87
C HIS A 203 -11.47 17.67 -32.10
N GLU A 204 -12.09 17.39 -33.24
CA GLU A 204 -11.88 18.17 -34.46
C GLU A 204 -12.86 19.35 -34.54
N LYS A 205 -12.50 20.38 -35.30
CA LYS A 205 -13.39 21.50 -35.61
C LYS A 205 -14.70 20.97 -36.21
N GLY A 206 -15.83 21.41 -35.64
CA GLY A 206 -17.17 21.00 -36.07
C GLY A 206 -17.65 19.66 -35.51
N ALA A 207 -16.93 19.05 -34.56
CA ALA A 207 -17.36 17.80 -33.91
C ALA A 207 -18.69 17.94 -33.13
N PHE A 208 -18.96 19.13 -32.58
CA PHE A 208 -20.20 19.51 -31.91
C PHE A 208 -20.43 21.03 -32.08
N THR A 209 -21.60 21.53 -31.67
CA THR A 209 -22.05 22.90 -31.96
C THR A 209 -21.08 24.00 -31.49
N SER A 210 -20.40 23.81 -30.37
CA SER A 210 -19.39 24.74 -29.83
C SER A 210 -17.94 24.43 -30.23
N ALA A 211 -17.69 23.43 -31.09
CA ALA A 211 -16.34 23.02 -31.51
C ALA A 211 -15.78 23.94 -32.62
N HIS A 212 -15.46 25.19 -32.27
CA HIS A 212 -14.97 26.17 -33.24
C HIS A 212 -13.53 25.90 -33.74
N THR A 213 -12.75 25.15 -32.97
CA THR A 213 -11.35 24.78 -33.27
C THR A 213 -11.13 23.30 -32.97
N SER A 214 -10.15 22.67 -33.60
CA SER A 214 -9.67 21.36 -33.15
C SER A 214 -8.81 21.51 -31.89
N ARG A 215 -8.90 20.57 -30.94
CA ARG A 215 -8.07 20.53 -29.73
C ARG A 215 -7.59 19.11 -29.43
N PRO A 216 -6.31 18.94 -29.04
CA PRO A 216 -5.80 17.65 -28.58
C PRO A 216 -6.43 17.25 -27.24
N GLY A 217 -6.58 15.95 -27.03
CA GLY A 217 -7.10 15.38 -25.79
C GLY A 217 -6.03 15.10 -24.73
N LEU A 218 -6.47 14.76 -23.51
CA LEU A 218 -5.61 14.36 -22.39
C LEU A 218 -4.77 13.11 -22.70
N PHE A 219 -5.27 12.20 -23.53
CA PHE A 219 -4.47 11.07 -24.03
C PHE A 219 -3.26 11.53 -24.83
N GLU A 220 -3.42 12.54 -25.69
CA GLU A 220 -2.32 13.10 -26.48
C GLU A 220 -1.35 13.87 -25.58
N HIS A 221 -1.86 14.60 -24.57
CA HIS A 221 -1.01 15.27 -23.59
C HIS A 221 -0.20 14.29 -22.71
N ALA A 222 -0.72 13.08 -22.49
CA ALA A 222 -0.06 12.04 -21.72
C ALA A 222 0.95 11.22 -22.54
N ASP A 223 1.10 11.48 -23.85
CA ASP A 223 1.98 10.71 -24.72
C ASP A 223 3.45 10.68 -24.22
N GLY A 224 4.02 9.49 -24.21
CA GLY A 224 5.32 9.17 -23.60
C GLY A 224 5.30 9.11 -22.06
N GLY A 225 4.19 9.51 -21.41
CA GLY A 225 4.06 9.64 -19.96
C GLY A 225 3.07 8.67 -19.32
N THR A 226 2.36 9.15 -18.30
CA THR A 226 1.39 8.38 -17.52
C THR A 226 0.05 9.09 -17.45
N LEU A 227 -1.02 8.38 -17.82
CA LEU A 227 -2.40 8.81 -17.63
C LEU A 227 -2.93 8.16 -16.35
N PHE A 228 -3.35 8.97 -15.38
CA PHE A 228 -4.00 8.50 -14.16
C PHE A 228 -5.50 8.80 -14.22
N LEU A 229 -6.32 7.76 -14.16
CA LEU A 229 -7.78 7.87 -14.10
C LEU A 229 -8.25 7.69 -12.66
N ASP A 230 -8.65 8.77 -12.00
CA ASP A 230 -9.30 8.68 -10.70
C ASP A 230 -10.81 8.42 -10.87
N GLU A 231 -11.34 7.63 -9.96
CA GLU A 231 -12.73 7.16 -9.94
C GLU A 231 -13.22 6.59 -11.29
N VAL A 232 -12.42 5.68 -11.87
CA VAL A 232 -12.69 5.05 -13.18
C VAL A 232 -14.06 4.36 -13.27
N SER A 233 -14.64 3.98 -12.13
CA SER A 233 -15.99 3.43 -12.03
C SER A 233 -17.11 4.38 -12.49
N HIS A 234 -16.80 5.68 -12.62
CA HIS A 234 -17.73 6.71 -13.10
C HIS A 234 -17.78 6.83 -14.63
N LEU A 235 -16.90 6.16 -15.38
CA LEU A 235 -16.96 6.17 -16.83
C LEU A 235 -18.26 5.51 -17.34
N GLY A 236 -18.98 6.16 -18.24
CA GLY A 236 -20.09 5.53 -18.95
C GLY A 236 -19.63 4.40 -19.87
N LEU A 237 -20.48 3.40 -20.11
CA LEU A 237 -20.18 2.25 -20.97
C LEU A 237 -19.63 2.61 -22.37
N PRO A 238 -20.11 3.66 -23.06
CA PRO A 238 -19.55 4.08 -24.35
C PRO A 238 -18.08 4.53 -24.24
N LEU A 239 -17.75 5.29 -23.19
CA LEU A 239 -16.38 5.73 -22.93
C LEU A 239 -15.48 4.57 -22.54
N GLN A 240 -15.96 3.63 -21.72
CA GLN A 240 -15.24 2.41 -21.38
C GLN A 240 -14.83 1.61 -22.62
N ALA A 241 -15.73 1.47 -23.60
CA ALA A 241 -15.44 0.78 -24.86
C ALA A 241 -14.37 1.51 -25.70
N LYS A 242 -14.41 2.85 -25.76
CA LYS A 242 -13.37 3.64 -26.43
C LYS A 242 -12.03 3.56 -25.71
N PHE A 243 -12.04 3.62 -24.38
CA PHE A 243 -10.85 3.50 -23.56
C PHE A 243 -10.15 2.16 -23.78
N LEU A 244 -10.91 1.07 -23.76
CA LEU A 244 -10.40 -0.27 -24.04
C LEU A 244 -9.71 -0.36 -25.41
N ARG A 245 -10.30 0.25 -26.45
CA ARG A 245 -9.68 0.28 -27.79
C ARG A 245 -8.33 1.00 -27.77
N VAL A 246 -8.21 2.13 -27.07
CA VAL A 246 -6.92 2.83 -26.94
C VAL A 246 -5.88 1.96 -26.22
N LEU A 247 -6.26 1.26 -25.15
CA LEU A 247 -5.37 0.33 -24.43
C LEU A 247 -4.90 -0.87 -25.26
N GLN A 248 -5.70 -1.28 -26.25
CA GLN A 248 -5.42 -2.42 -27.11
C GLN A 248 -4.61 -2.00 -28.35
N GLU A 249 -5.07 -0.96 -29.04
CA GLU A 249 -4.54 -0.52 -30.34
C GLU A 249 -3.37 0.46 -30.20
N ARG A 250 -3.17 1.08 -29.02
CA ARG A 250 -2.19 2.16 -28.80
C ARG A 250 -2.38 3.34 -29.76
N GLN A 251 -3.62 3.55 -30.17
CA GLN A 251 -4.04 4.62 -31.07
C GLN A 251 -5.41 5.14 -30.65
N LEU A 252 -5.68 6.40 -30.93
CA LEU A 252 -6.97 7.03 -30.68
C LEU A 252 -7.47 7.81 -31.90
N ARG A 253 -8.75 8.19 -31.84
CA ARG A 253 -9.35 9.16 -32.76
C ARG A 253 -10.04 10.24 -31.94
N ARG A 254 -9.78 11.50 -32.33
CA ARG A 254 -10.52 12.64 -31.79
C ARG A 254 -12.00 12.53 -32.12
N VAL A 255 -12.85 13.14 -31.30
CA VAL A 255 -14.29 13.25 -31.58
C VAL A 255 -14.50 13.98 -32.91
N GLY A 256 -15.33 13.41 -33.78
CA GLY A 256 -15.55 13.90 -35.15
C GLY A 256 -14.38 13.64 -36.12
N GLY A 257 -13.25 13.12 -35.64
CA GLY A 257 -12.06 12.84 -36.44
C GLY A 257 -12.03 11.43 -37.02
N ARG A 258 -11.34 11.27 -38.15
CA ARG A 258 -11.07 9.97 -38.79
C ARG A 258 -9.60 9.54 -38.70
N LYS A 259 -8.71 10.48 -38.41
CA LYS A 259 -7.27 10.24 -38.31
C LYS A 259 -6.98 9.41 -37.06
N LEU A 260 -6.25 8.32 -37.24
CA LEU A 260 -5.67 7.55 -36.16
C LEU A 260 -4.41 8.26 -35.65
N ILE A 261 -4.33 8.44 -34.34
CA ILE A 261 -3.24 9.13 -33.66
C ILE A 261 -2.58 8.12 -32.71
N PRO A 262 -1.31 7.74 -32.94
CA PRO A 262 -0.61 6.84 -32.04
C PRO A 262 -0.36 7.51 -30.69
N VAL A 263 -0.44 6.72 -29.63
CA VAL A 263 -0.14 7.15 -28.25
C VAL A 263 0.59 6.04 -27.50
N ASP A 264 1.69 6.40 -26.85
CA ASP A 264 2.43 5.54 -25.94
C ASP A 264 2.26 6.04 -24.51
N ILE A 265 1.39 5.36 -23.75
CA ILE A 265 1.05 5.77 -22.39
C ILE A 265 1.10 4.60 -21.42
N ARG A 266 1.53 4.88 -20.19
CA ARG A 266 1.24 4.02 -19.05
C ARG A 266 -0.10 4.45 -18.44
N VAL A 267 -0.94 3.48 -18.07
CA VAL A 267 -2.24 3.75 -17.43
C VAL A 267 -2.22 3.29 -15.98
N LEU A 268 -2.57 4.23 -15.10
CA LEU A 268 -2.90 3.97 -13.71
C LEU A 268 -4.39 4.30 -13.52
N SER A 269 -5.10 3.53 -12.72
CA SER A 269 -6.53 3.76 -12.47
C SER A 269 -6.84 3.61 -11.00
N ALA A 270 -7.79 4.39 -10.51
CA ALA A 270 -8.27 4.33 -9.14
C ALA A 270 -9.79 4.22 -9.08
N SER A 271 -10.29 3.59 -8.02
CA SER A 271 -11.73 3.48 -7.75
C SER A 271 -11.99 3.36 -6.26
N ASN A 272 -13.00 4.08 -5.76
CA ASN A 272 -13.59 3.86 -4.44
C ASN A 272 -14.68 2.78 -4.42
N ARG A 273 -15.11 2.31 -5.59
CA ARG A 273 -16.08 1.22 -5.74
C ARG A 273 -15.39 -0.09 -6.08
N ASP A 274 -16.00 -1.20 -5.68
CA ASP A 274 -15.61 -2.52 -6.18
C ASP A 274 -16.02 -2.66 -7.65
N LEU A 275 -15.04 -2.65 -8.55
CA LEU A 275 -15.28 -2.80 -9.99
C LEU A 275 -15.87 -4.17 -10.35
N ARG A 276 -15.63 -5.22 -9.57
CA ARG A 276 -16.27 -6.54 -9.82
C ARG A 276 -17.78 -6.45 -9.59
N GLU A 277 -18.21 -5.74 -8.55
CA GLU A 277 -19.64 -5.49 -8.34
C GLU A 277 -20.24 -4.63 -9.45
N GLU A 278 -19.52 -3.61 -9.92
CA GLU A 278 -19.99 -2.77 -11.03
C GLU A 278 -20.09 -3.55 -12.34
N VAL A 279 -19.21 -4.54 -12.56
CA VAL A 279 -19.33 -5.51 -13.66
C VAL A 279 -20.58 -6.36 -13.50
N ALA A 280 -20.80 -6.95 -12.32
CA ALA A 280 -22.00 -7.77 -12.06
C ALA A 280 -23.32 -6.98 -12.23
N LYS A 281 -23.30 -5.68 -11.94
CA LYS A 281 -24.43 -4.75 -12.13
C LYS A 281 -24.54 -4.20 -13.56
N GLY A 282 -23.67 -4.60 -14.48
CA GLY A 282 -23.67 -4.17 -15.89
C GLY A 282 -23.27 -2.72 -16.11
N ARG A 283 -22.67 -2.07 -15.11
CA ARG A 283 -22.23 -0.66 -15.18
C ARG A 283 -20.76 -0.52 -15.55
N PHE A 284 -20.00 -1.59 -15.45
CA PHE A 284 -18.61 -1.66 -15.88
C PHE A 284 -18.40 -2.85 -16.81
N ARG A 285 -17.60 -2.67 -17.86
CA ARG A 285 -17.31 -3.74 -18.79
C ARG A 285 -16.28 -4.70 -18.23
N GLU A 286 -16.58 -5.99 -18.33
CA GLU A 286 -15.69 -7.05 -17.86
C GLU A 286 -14.32 -7.04 -18.55
N ASP A 287 -14.30 -6.82 -19.86
CA ASP A 287 -13.06 -6.76 -20.66
C ASP A 287 -12.13 -5.61 -20.26
N LEU A 288 -12.69 -4.43 -19.96
CA LEU A 288 -11.95 -3.31 -19.44
C LEU A 288 -11.44 -3.59 -18.02
N TYR A 289 -12.25 -4.20 -17.17
CA TYR A 289 -11.85 -4.54 -15.80
C TYR A 289 -10.58 -5.40 -15.80
N TYR A 290 -10.54 -6.48 -16.57
CA TYR A 290 -9.36 -7.34 -16.64
C TYR A 290 -8.15 -6.64 -17.28
N ARG A 291 -8.38 -5.69 -18.19
CA ARG A 291 -7.28 -4.93 -18.82
C ARG A 291 -6.65 -3.91 -17.87
N LEU A 292 -7.44 -3.31 -16.97
CA LEU A 292 -6.95 -2.37 -15.95
C LEU A 292 -6.36 -3.10 -14.75
N ASN A 293 -6.99 -4.19 -14.32
CA ASN A 293 -6.66 -4.91 -13.11
C ASN A 293 -5.57 -5.99 -13.32
N VAL A 294 -4.41 -5.57 -13.86
CA VAL A 294 -3.24 -6.46 -13.98
C VAL A 294 -2.52 -6.57 -12.63
N ILE A 295 -2.39 -5.46 -11.92
CA ILE A 295 -1.85 -5.38 -10.57
C ILE A 295 -2.80 -4.53 -9.72
N THR A 296 -3.13 -4.99 -8.52
CA THR A 296 -3.97 -4.26 -7.58
C THR A 296 -3.14 -3.75 -6.40
N ILE A 297 -3.36 -2.50 -6.01
CA ILE A 297 -2.88 -1.92 -4.75
C ILE A 297 -4.12 -1.50 -3.95
N SER A 298 -4.20 -1.90 -2.68
CA SER A 298 -5.33 -1.64 -1.77
C SER A 298 -4.86 -1.41 -0.35
#